data_AF-A0A7Y6CAZ1-F1
#
_entry.id   AF-A0A7Y6CAZ1-F1
#
_cell.length_a   1.000
_cell.length_b   1.000
_cell.length_c   1.000
_cell.angle_alpha   90.00
_cell.angle_beta   90.00
_cell.angle_gamma   90.00
#
_symmetry.space_group_name_H-M   'P 1'
#
loop_
_entity.id
_entity.type
_entity.pdbx_description
1 polymer ?
#
loop_
_entity_poly.entity_id
_entity_poly.type
_entity_poly.pdbx_seq_one_letter_code
_entity_poly.pdbx_strand_id
1 'polypeptide(L)' 'MPRVRRCAGPGSGWILLDGARNGARRWCGSGDCGNRDRDRCHHARTRRAGG' A
#
# COMPACT_ATOMS: atom_id res chain seq x y z
N MET A 1 -19.15 -7.48 2.93
CA MET A 1 -18.37 -8.72 2.78
C MET A 1 -16.95 -8.36 2.34
N PRO A 2 -15.92 -8.98 2.93
CA PRO A 2 -14.55 -8.70 2.55
C PRO A 2 -14.27 -9.17 1.11
N ARG A 3 -13.48 -8.40 0.36
CA ARG A 3 -13.11 -8.70 -1.03
C ARG A 3 -11.67 -9.18 -1.11
N VAL A 4 -11.43 -10.23 -1.89
CA VAL A 4 -10.08 -10.73 -2.13
C VAL A 4 -9.46 -9.94 -3.30
N ARG A 5 -8.29 -9.34 -3.10
CA ARG A 5 -7.57 -8.57 -4.12
C ARG A 5 -6.07 -8.86 -4.09
N ARG A 6 -5.39 -8.64 -5.22
CA ARG A 6 -3.93 -8.79 -5.28
C ARG A 6 -3.25 -7.57 -4.66
N CYS A 7 -2.13 -7.80 -3.96
CA CYS A 7 -1.37 -6.70 -3.38
C CYS A 7 -0.78 -5.82 -4.48
N ALA A 8 -0.86 -4.50 -4.32
CA ALA A 8 -0.30 -3.52 -5.26
C ALA A 8 1.21 -3.28 -5.06
N GLY A 9 1.87 -4.04 -4.19
CA GLY A 9 3.29 -3.88 -3.89
C GLY A 9 4.18 -4.38 -5.05
N PRO A 10 5.22 -3.64 -5.46
CA PRO A 10 6.17 -4.12 -6.47
C PRO A 10 6.89 -5.37 -5.95
N GLY A 11 6.86 -6.44 -6.73
CA GLY A 11 7.43 -7.75 -6.35
C GLY A 11 6.60 -8.54 -5.33
N SER A 12 5.40 -8.08 -4.97
CA SER A 12 4.55 -8.79 -4.02
C SER A 12 3.67 -9.84 -4.71
N GLY A 13 3.84 -11.11 -4.34
CA GLY A 13 3.00 -12.23 -4.79
C GLY A 13 1.74 -12.45 -3.95
N TRP A 14 1.54 -11.63 -2.92
CA TRP A 14 0.53 -11.85 -1.89
C TRP A 14 -0.86 -11.39 -2.29
N ILE A 15 -1.86 -12.06 -1.73
CA ILE A 15 -3.27 -11.70 -1.86
C ILE A 15 -3.73 -11.05 -0.53
N LEU A 16 -4.51 -9.99 -0.63
CA LEU A 16 -5.07 -9.27 0.50
C LEU A 16 -6.58 -9.53 0.63
N LEU A 17 -7.03 -9.57 1.87
CA LEU A 17 -8.44 -9.53 2.21
C LEU A 17 -8.83 -8.09 2.57
N ASP A 18 -9.58 -7.46 1.68
CA ASP A 18 -10.11 -6.12 1.84
C ASP A 18 -11.43 -6.16 2.60
N GLY A 19 -11.35 -6.02 3.92
CA GLY A 19 -12.50 -5.81 4.81
C GLY A 19 -12.84 -4.34 5.05
N ALA A 20 -12.19 -3.39 4.36
CA ALA A 20 -12.44 -1.97 4.60
C ALA A 20 -13.85 -1.58 4.12
N ARG A 21 -14.54 -0.73 4.88
CA ARG A 21 -15.93 -0.30 4.60
C ARG A 21 -16.11 0.27 3.19
N ASN A 22 -15.09 0.95 2.67
CA ASN A 22 -15.03 1.56 1.34
C ASN A 22 -14.09 0.82 0.38
N GLY A 23 -13.57 -0.32 0.80
CA GLY A 23 -12.58 -1.07 0.09
C GLY A 23 -11.27 -0.33 -0.20
N ALA A 24 -10.81 0.54 0.70
CA ALA A 24 -9.58 1.30 0.50
C ALA A 24 -8.29 0.48 0.69
N ARG A 25 -8.33 -0.80 1.08
CA ARG A 25 -7.11 -1.57 1.33
C ARG A 25 -6.42 -1.95 0.02
N ARG A 26 -5.20 -1.47 -0.20
CA ARG A 26 -4.39 -1.76 -1.41
C ARG A 26 -3.22 -2.72 -1.16
N TRP A 27 -2.89 -2.96 0.11
CA TRP A 27 -1.70 -3.69 0.51
C TRP A 27 -2.04 -4.87 1.41
N CYS A 28 -1.26 -5.95 1.28
CA CYS A 28 -1.38 -7.16 2.11
C CYS A 28 -1.22 -6.84 3.59
N GLY A 29 -0.28 -5.98 3.96
CA GLY A 29 0.00 -5.60 5.34
C GLY A 29 0.47 -4.15 5.46
N SER A 30 0.21 -3.55 6.62
CA SER A 30 0.64 -2.19 6.95
C SER A 30 2.16 -2.11 7.17
N GLY A 31 2.80 -3.17 7.67
CA GLY A 31 4.25 -3.22 7.93
C GLY A 31 5.10 -3.52 6.70
N ASP A 32 4.56 -4.24 5.71
CA ASP A 32 5.30 -4.60 4.49
C ASP A 32 5.05 -3.58 3.37
N CYS A 33 4.12 -3.92 2.46
CA CYS A 33 3.83 -3.15 1.27
C CYS A 33 3.23 -1.77 1.60
N GLY A 34 2.47 -1.68 2.70
CA GLY A 34 1.91 -0.42 3.17
C GLY A 34 2.96 0.57 3.69
N ASN A 35 4.01 0.08 4.37
CA ASN A 35 5.08 0.95 4.85
C ASN A 35 5.96 1.41 3.70
N ARG A 36 6.37 0.48 2.83
CA ARG A 36 7.19 0.80 1.64
C ARG A 36 6.53 1.83 0.72
N ASP A 37 5.21 1.74 0.52
CA ASP A 37 4.48 2.75 -0.25
C ASP A 37 4.47 4.12 0.45
N ARG A 38 4.33 4.12 1.78
CA ARG A 38 4.34 5.33 2.62
C ARG A 38 5.71 6.01 2.60
N ASP A 39 6.78 5.23 2.73
CA ASP A 39 8.17 5.69 2.62
C ASP A 39 8.41 6.27 1.23
N ARG A 40 8.00 5.56 0.16
CA ARG A 40 8.10 6.06 -1.22
C ARG A 40 7.37 7.40 -1.40
N CYS A 41 6.14 7.50 -0.91
CA CYS A 41 5.37 8.74 -0.96
C CYS A 41 6.04 9.85 -0.16
N HIS A 42 6.57 9.53 1.02
CA HIS A 42 7.29 10.47 1.87
C HIS A 42 8.56 10.98 1.16
N HIS A 43 9.41 10.09 0.65
CA HIS A 43 10.60 10.44 -0.12
C HIS A 43 10.29 11.25 -1.38
N ALA A 44 9.20 10.92 -2.09
CA ALA A 44 8.78 11.69 -3.26
C ALA A 44 8.35 13.12 -2.90
N ARG A 45 7.68 13.30 -1.74
CA ARG A 45 7.30 14.63 -1.23
C ARG A 45 8.50 15.41 -0.72
N THR A 46 9.39 14.79 0.06
CA THR A 46 10.59 15.46 0.58
C THR A 46 11.53 15.89 -0.55
N ARG A 47 11.69 15.06 -1.59
CA ARG A 47 12.43 15.45 -2.81
C ARG A 47 11.81 16.63 -3.55
N ARG A 48 10.50 16.82 -3.49
CA ARG A 48 9.80 17.97 -4.09
C ARG A 48 9.87 19.24 -3.24
N ALA A 49 10.13 19.11 -1.94
CA ALA A 49 10.21 20.24 -1.01
C ALA A 49 11.62 20.83 -0.87
N GLY A 50 12.65 20.15 -1.37
CA GLY A 50 14.05 20.60 -1.33
C GLY A 50 14.61 21.06 -2.67
N GLY A 51 13.75 21.45 -3.62
CA GLY A 51 14.13 22.05 -4.91
C GLY A 51 13.81 23.54 -4.94
#